data_AF-A0A7V5WJM3-F1
#
_entry.id   AF-A0A7V5WJM3-F1
#
_cell.length_a   1.000
_cell.length_b   1.000
_cell.length_c   1.000
_cell.angle_alpha   90.00
_cell.angle_beta   90.00
_cell.angle_gamma   90.00
#
_symmetry.space_group_name_H-M   'P 1'
#
loop_
_entity.id
_entity.type
_entity.pdbx_description
1 polymer ?
#
loop_
_entity_poly.entity_id
_entity_poly.type
_entity_poly.pdbx_seq_one_letter_code
_entity_poly.pdbx_strand_id
1 'polypeptide(L)'
;MDPWYFQGAADILSNMTEGHLTLSNTRNILAAEWEAGWQEVDESEGEVTFTWSRYLNRFFHVFAGANLEAVEGDTEETRGIFGFHYLLPLNLESRLWLDTDGGARASVEKSLELTPRISLSGEAQYDTHDYWEGSVTLACLVGKNFSVLGRWHSAYGFGAGLQVRF
;
A
#
# COMPACT_ATOMS: atom_id res chain seq x y z
N MET A 1 -30.47 -1.92 -1.25
CA MET A 1 -29.14 -2.33 -1.70
C MET A 1 -28.14 -1.49 -0.94
N ASP A 2 -27.14 -2.09 -0.33
CA ASP A 2 -26.09 -1.32 0.35
C ASP A 2 -25.31 -0.52 -0.71
N PRO A 3 -25.18 0.81 -0.56
CA PRO A 3 -24.46 1.63 -1.53
C PRO A 3 -22.98 1.26 -1.54
N TRP A 4 -22.38 1.35 -2.72
CA TRP A 4 -20.94 1.25 -2.89
C TRP A 4 -20.31 2.64 -2.85
N TYR A 5 -19.18 2.74 -2.16
CA TYR A 5 -18.38 3.95 -2.04
C TYR A 5 -17.04 3.73 -2.72
N PHE A 6 -16.64 4.69 -3.55
CA PHE A 6 -15.38 4.70 -4.24
C PHE A 6 -14.45 5.74 -3.61
N GLN A 7 -13.18 5.38 -3.46
CA GLN A 7 -12.10 6.30 -3.15
C GLN A 7 -10.83 5.85 -3.86
N GLY A 8 -9.88 6.76 -4.03
CA GLY A 8 -8.53 6.42 -4.43
C GLY A 8 -7.52 7.51 -4.14
N ALA A 9 -6.25 7.12 -4.17
CA ALA A 9 -5.12 8.03 -4.12
C ALA A 9 -4.04 7.55 -5.10
N ALA A 10 -3.30 8.51 -5.66
CA ALA A 10 -2.15 8.26 -6.50
C ALA A 10 -1.03 9.23 -6.15
N ASP A 11 0.16 8.68 -5.93
CA ASP A 11 1.36 9.39 -5.49
C ASP A 11 2.38 9.33 -6.62
N ILE A 12 2.81 10.52 -7.04
CA ILE A 12 3.77 10.69 -8.12
C ILE A 12 4.99 11.36 -7.49
N LEU A 13 6.02 10.56 -7.22
CA LEU A 13 7.27 10.98 -6.60
C LEU A 13 8.39 10.99 -7.63
N SER A 14 9.50 11.65 -7.30
CA SER A 14 10.70 11.63 -8.13
C SER A 14 11.37 10.26 -8.21
N ASN A 15 11.15 9.40 -7.22
CA ASN A 15 11.83 8.11 -7.06
C ASN A 15 10.94 6.88 -7.33
N MET A 16 9.63 7.04 -7.18
CA MET A 16 8.64 5.97 -7.31
C MET A 16 7.25 6.54 -7.63
N THR A 17 6.32 5.67 -8.01
CA THR A 17 4.89 5.96 -8.00
C THR A 17 4.16 4.86 -7.26
N GLU A 18 3.12 5.22 -6.53
CA GLU A 18 2.27 4.26 -5.86
C GLU A 18 0.83 4.76 -5.84
N GLY A 19 -0.10 3.91 -5.45
CA GLY A 19 -1.45 4.34 -5.16
C GLY A 19 -2.40 3.19 -4.91
N HIS A 20 -3.65 3.57 -4.66
CA HIS A 20 -4.71 2.61 -4.45
C HIS A 20 -6.04 3.11 -4.99
N LEU A 21 -6.87 2.16 -5.40
CA LEU A 21 -8.29 2.33 -5.66
C LEU A 21 -9.05 1.41 -4.71
N THR A 22 -10.16 1.90 -4.17
CA THR A 22 -11.00 1.12 -3.27
C THR A 22 -12.47 1.32 -3.63
N LEU A 23 -13.17 0.21 -3.77
CA LEU A 23 -14.63 0.17 -3.85
C LEU A 23 -15.15 -0.64 -2.66
N SER A 24 -15.93 -0.01 -1.78
CA SER A 24 -16.36 -0.63 -0.51
C SER A 24 -17.86 -0.53 -0.26
N ASN A 25 -18.39 -1.49 0.48
CA ASN A 25 -19.73 -1.46 1.06
C ASN A 25 -19.68 -1.92 2.52
N THR A 26 -20.83 -2.07 3.18
CA THR A 26 -20.94 -2.44 4.61
C THR A 26 -20.09 -3.64 5.04
N ARG A 27 -19.82 -4.59 4.13
CA ARG A 27 -19.14 -5.85 4.48
C ARG A 27 -17.97 -6.23 3.60
N ASN A 28 -17.80 -5.58 2.45
CA ASN A 28 -16.82 -5.98 1.44
C ASN A 28 -16.02 -4.78 0.96
N ILE A 29 -14.75 -5.04 0.65
CA ILE A 29 -13.83 -4.09 0.04
C ILE A 29 -13.25 -4.76 -1.19
N LEU A 30 -13.22 -4.05 -2.30
CA LEU A 30 -12.41 -4.38 -3.46
C LEU A 30 -11.32 -3.33 -3.52
N ALA A 31 -10.06 -3.76 -3.55
CA ALA A 31 -8.93 -2.85 -3.66
C ALA A 31 -8.02 -3.25 -4.82
N ALA A 32 -7.44 -2.24 -5.45
CA ALA A 32 -6.33 -2.37 -6.39
C ALA A 32 -5.25 -1.41 -5.91
N GLU A 33 -4.07 -1.94 -5.61
CA GLU A 33 -2.91 -1.23 -5.11
C GLU A 33 -1.80 -1.39 -6.16
N TRP A 34 -1.03 -0.34 -6.42
CA TRP A 34 0.14 -0.44 -7.30
C TRP A 34 1.31 0.31 -6.69
N GLU A 35 2.50 -0.17 -6.98
CA GLU A 35 3.77 0.48 -6.66
C GLU A 35 4.73 0.24 -7.84
N ALA A 36 5.54 1.23 -8.18
CA ALA A 36 6.66 1.07 -9.10
C ALA A 36 7.78 2.03 -8.73
N GLY A 37 8.99 1.51 -8.53
CA GLY A 37 10.18 2.28 -8.19
C GLY A 37 11.27 2.18 -9.26
N TRP A 38 12.09 3.22 -9.36
CA TRP A 38 13.15 3.32 -10.38
C TRP A 38 14.42 4.02 -9.89
N GLN A 39 14.42 4.53 -8.65
CA GLN A 39 15.56 5.23 -8.09
C GLN A 39 16.44 4.25 -7.32
N GLU A 40 17.77 4.37 -7.49
CA GLU A 40 18.77 3.53 -6.80
C GLU A 40 18.72 2.03 -7.12
N VAL A 41 17.88 1.62 -8.07
CA VAL A 41 17.79 0.25 -8.60
C VAL A 41 18.29 0.20 -10.05
N ASP A 42 18.94 -0.91 -10.42
CA ASP A 42 19.47 -1.12 -11.79
C ASP A 42 18.35 -1.47 -12.78
N GLU A 43 17.27 -2.10 -12.31
CA GLU A 43 16.06 -2.47 -13.07
C GLU A 43 14.83 -1.92 -12.34
N SER A 44 13.88 -1.35 -13.08
CA SER A 44 12.65 -0.84 -12.47
C SER A 44 11.74 -2.02 -12.09
N GLU A 45 11.31 -2.03 -10.83
CA GLU A 45 10.41 -3.02 -10.28
C GLU A 45 9.04 -2.39 -10.05
N GLY A 46 7.98 -3.12 -10.37
CA GLY A 46 6.61 -2.70 -10.13
C GLY A 46 5.72 -3.86 -9.71
N GLU A 47 4.84 -3.59 -8.76
CA GLU A 47 3.84 -4.54 -8.29
C GLU A 47 2.42 -3.97 -8.40
N VAL A 48 1.46 -4.85 -8.67
CA VAL A 48 0.04 -4.55 -8.65
C VAL A 48 -0.69 -5.63 -7.88
N THR A 49 -1.31 -5.24 -6.76
CA THR A 49 -2.09 -6.13 -5.92
C THR A 49 -3.59 -5.85 -6.08
N PHE A 50 -4.36 -6.89 -6.41
CA PHE A 50 -5.83 -6.85 -6.40
C PHE A 50 -6.36 -7.70 -5.26
N THR A 51 -7.22 -7.14 -4.41
CA THR A 51 -7.83 -7.87 -3.28
C THR A 51 -9.33 -7.71 -3.21
N TRP A 52 -9.98 -8.79 -2.75
CA TRP A 52 -11.32 -8.76 -2.19
C TRP A 52 -11.25 -9.09 -0.70
N SER A 53 -11.74 -8.16 0.12
CA SER A 53 -11.74 -8.28 1.57
C SER A 53 -13.15 -8.35 2.11
N ARG A 54 -13.32 -9.06 3.23
CA ARG A 54 -14.59 -9.16 3.95
C ARG A 54 -14.42 -8.90 5.45
N TYR A 55 -15.19 -7.94 5.96
CA TYR A 55 -15.21 -7.62 7.39
C TYR A 55 -15.81 -8.76 8.21
N LEU A 56 -15.06 -9.21 9.21
CA LEU A 56 -15.56 -10.11 10.26
C LEU A 56 -15.94 -9.30 11.50
N ASN A 57 -15.15 -8.28 11.83
CA ASN A 57 -15.49 -7.26 12.80
C ASN A 57 -14.80 -5.94 12.44
N ARG A 58 -14.93 -4.92 13.29
CA ARG A 58 -14.37 -3.57 13.02
C ARG A 58 -12.84 -3.49 13.02
N PHE A 59 -12.17 -4.47 13.62
CA PHE A 59 -10.72 -4.52 13.76
C PHE A 59 -10.08 -5.61 12.90
N PHE A 60 -10.88 -6.52 12.33
CA PHE A 60 -10.38 -7.69 11.62
C PHE A 60 -11.19 -7.98 10.37
N HIS A 61 -10.49 -8.10 9.25
CA HIS A 61 -11.04 -8.54 7.99
C HIS A 61 -10.07 -9.48 7.30
N VAL A 62 -10.63 -10.44 6.56
CA VAL A 62 -9.86 -11.40 5.76
C VAL A 62 -9.93 -11.00 4.30
N PHE A 63 -8.92 -11.37 3.52
CA PHE A 63 -8.87 -11.06 2.09
C PHE A 63 -8.25 -12.18 1.27
N ALA A 64 -8.60 -12.20 -0.01
CA ALA A 64 -7.98 -13.02 -1.03
C ALA A 64 -7.80 -12.19 -2.30
N GLY A 65 -6.84 -12.55 -3.14
CA GLY A 65 -6.50 -11.72 -4.29
C GLY A 65 -5.45 -12.30 -5.22
N ALA A 66 -4.83 -11.42 -5.99
CA ALA A 66 -3.64 -11.70 -6.78
C ALA A 66 -2.62 -10.56 -6.64
N ASN A 67 -1.34 -10.90 -6.54
CA ASN A 67 -0.22 -9.99 -6.72
C ASN A 67 0.41 -10.24 -8.09
N LEU A 68 0.68 -9.17 -8.82
CA LEU A 68 1.34 -9.18 -10.11
C LEU A 68 2.64 -8.41 -9.95
N GLU A 69 3.76 -9.07 -10.15
CA GLU A 69 5.09 -8.48 -10.03
C GLU A 69 5.72 -8.41 -11.42
N ALA A 70 6.27 -7.25 -11.75
CA ALA A 70 6.89 -6.96 -13.03
C ALA A 70 8.25 -6.30 -12.78
N VAL A 71 9.30 -6.94 -13.29
CA VAL A 71 10.67 -6.40 -13.28
C VAL A 71 11.07 -6.11 -14.72
N GLU A 72 11.71 -4.96 -14.96
CA GLU A 72 12.18 -4.59 -16.29
C GLU A 72 13.16 -5.63 -16.84
N GLY A 73 12.73 -6.40 -17.85
CA GLY A 73 13.56 -7.42 -18.51
C GLY A 73 13.25 -8.86 -18.13
N ASP A 74 12.33 -9.11 -17.19
CA ASP A 74 11.98 -10.45 -16.72
C ASP A 74 10.49 -10.81 -16.93
N THR A 75 10.15 -12.06 -16.63
CA THR A 75 8.76 -12.56 -16.79
C THR A 75 7.87 -12.10 -15.65
N GLU A 76 6.70 -11.54 -15.98
CA GLU A 76 5.66 -11.17 -15.00
C GLU A 76 5.27 -12.39 -14.13
N GLU A 77 5.42 -12.27 -12.81
CA GLU A 77 5.01 -13.31 -11.87
C GLU A 77 3.61 -12.98 -11.32
N THR A 78 2.70 -13.96 -11.40
CA THR A 78 1.34 -13.82 -10.87
C THR A 78 1.14 -14.77 -9.70
N ARG A 79 0.99 -14.21 -8.51
CA ARG A 79 0.86 -14.96 -7.27
C ARG A 79 -0.54 -14.81 -6.70
N GLY A 80 -1.22 -15.93 -6.43
CA GLY A 80 -2.49 -15.92 -5.71
C GLY A 80 -2.23 -15.67 -4.23
N ILE A 81 -3.03 -14.82 -3.59
CA ILE A 81 -2.74 -14.38 -2.21
C ILE A 81 -3.93 -14.57 -1.29
N PHE A 82 -3.66 -14.86 -0.02
CA PHE A 82 -4.68 -14.97 1.02
C PHE A 82 -4.14 -14.47 2.36
N GLY A 83 -4.92 -13.64 3.05
CA GLY A 83 -4.45 -13.00 4.26
C GLY A 83 -5.53 -12.36 5.10
N PHE A 84 -5.09 -11.54 6.04
CA PHE A 84 -5.94 -10.76 6.91
C PHE A 84 -5.31 -9.43 7.27
N HIS A 85 -6.17 -8.47 7.62
CA HIS A 85 -5.77 -7.25 8.28
C HIS A 85 -6.27 -7.27 9.73
N TYR A 86 -5.45 -6.75 10.63
CA TYR A 86 -5.80 -6.57 12.03
C TYR A 86 -5.40 -5.16 12.49
N LEU A 87 -6.34 -4.40 13.03
CA LEU A 87 -6.08 -3.10 13.63
C LEU A 87 -5.66 -3.30 15.09
N LEU A 88 -4.36 -3.21 15.34
CA LEU A 88 -3.77 -3.27 16.66
C LEU A 88 -4.10 -2.02 17.49
N PRO A 89 -3.99 -2.09 18.83
CA PRO A 89 -4.06 -0.91 19.70
C PRO A 89 -3.13 0.21 19.21
N LEU A 90 -3.52 1.46 19.46
CA LEU A 90 -2.84 2.67 18.96
C LEU A 90 -3.07 2.95 17.47
N ASN A 91 -4.05 2.30 16.82
CA ASN A 91 -4.30 2.42 15.38
C ASN A 91 -3.05 2.05 14.58
N LEU A 92 -2.49 0.89 14.91
CA LEU A 92 -1.42 0.26 14.15
C LEU A 92 -2.11 -0.69 13.17
N GLU A 93 -2.00 -0.38 11.89
CA GLU A 93 -2.56 -1.22 10.83
C GLU A 93 -1.59 -2.37 10.60
N SER A 94 -2.10 -3.60 10.55
CA SER A 94 -1.26 -4.78 10.31
C SER A 94 -1.88 -5.62 9.23
N ARG A 95 -1.05 -6.08 8.28
CA ARG A 95 -1.44 -6.96 7.19
C ARG A 95 -0.53 -8.18 7.18
N LEU A 96 -1.14 -9.35 7.08
CA LEU A 96 -0.44 -10.64 7.01
C LEU A 96 -1.07 -11.45 5.89
N TRP A 97 -0.24 -11.97 4.98
CA TRP A 97 -0.70 -12.73 3.83
C TRP A 97 0.35 -13.75 3.41
N LEU A 98 -0.15 -14.80 2.77
CA LEU A 98 0.61 -15.87 2.15
C LEU A 98 0.31 -15.87 0.67
N ASP A 99 1.32 -16.18 -0.14
CA ASP A 99 1.19 -16.36 -1.58
C ASP A 99 1.17 -17.83 -2.00
N THR A 100 0.87 -18.10 -3.27
CA THR A 100 0.80 -19.44 -3.85
C THR A 100 2.15 -20.12 -4.02
N ASP A 101 3.24 -19.36 -4.03
CA ASP A 101 4.60 -19.87 -4.21
C ASP A 101 5.27 -20.19 -2.87
N GLY A 102 4.57 -19.95 -1.76
CA GLY A 102 4.95 -20.31 -0.41
C GLY A 102 5.65 -19.18 0.34
N GLY A 103 5.66 -17.97 -0.21
CA GLY A 103 6.08 -16.78 0.50
C GLY A 103 5.03 -16.28 1.48
N ALA A 104 5.51 -15.46 2.40
CA ALA A 104 4.72 -14.81 3.42
C ALA A 104 5.21 -13.38 3.56
N ARG A 105 4.28 -12.43 3.61
CA ARG A 105 4.59 -11.03 3.87
C ARG A 105 3.76 -10.51 5.05
N ALA A 106 4.43 -9.73 5.88
CA ALA A 106 3.87 -9.12 7.08
C ALA A 106 4.21 -7.64 7.08
N SER A 107 3.20 -6.77 7.12
CA SER A 107 3.42 -5.32 7.20
C SER A 107 2.70 -4.70 8.39
N VAL A 108 3.30 -3.63 8.91
CA VAL A 108 2.74 -2.79 9.96
C VAL A 108 2.90 -1.34 9.55
N GLU A 109 1.79 -0.61 9.56
CA GLU A 109 1.76 0.81 9.25
C GLU A 109 1.26 1.62 10.46
N LYS A 110 1.86 2.79 10.66
CA LYS A 110 1.39 3.81 11.59
C LYS A 110 1.32 5.16 10.90
N SER A 111 0.11 5.69 10.83
CA SER A 111 -0.14 7.09 10.47
C SER A 111 -0.41 7.96 11.73
N LEU A 112 0.21 9.14 11.76
CA LEU A 112 0.15 10.15 12.82
C LEU A 112 -0.17 11.52 12.22
N GLU A 113 -1.31 12.09 12.60
CA GLU A 113 -1.68 13.47 12.27
C GLU A 113 -0.93 14.43 13.21
N LEU A 114 0.16 15.04 12.74
CA LEU A 114 0.96 15.98 13.51
C LEU A 114 0.25 17.33 13.66
N THR A 115 -0.42 17.77 12.60
CA THR A 115 -1.26 18.98 12.57
C THR A 115 -2.44 18.73 11.63
N PRO A 116 -3.48 19.59 11.59
CA PRO A 116 -4.62 19.42 10.66
C PRO A 116 -4.28 19.38 9.16
N ARG A 117 -3.02 19.65 8.79
CA ARG A 117 -2.54 19.61 7.41
C ARG A 117 -1.29 18.77 7.23
N ILE A 118 -0.67 18.26 8.30
CA ILE A 118 0.60 17.55 8.22
C ILE A 118 0.42 16.18 8.86
N SER A 119 0.64 15.14 8.07
CA SER A 119 0.63 13.75 8.51
C SER A 119 2.02 13.14 8.34
N LEU A 120 2.38 12.26 9.28
CA LEU A 120 3.57 11.44 9.24
C LEU A 120 3.14 9.99 9.28
N SER A 121 3.54 9.22 8.29
CA SER A 121 3.26 7.80 8.15
C SER A 121 4.56 7.03 8.11
N GLY A 122 4.58 5.87 8.75
CA GLY A 122 5.71 4.96 8.72
C GLY A 122 5.23 3.53 8.54
N GLU A 123 5.91 2.80 7.67
CA GLU A 123 5.63 1.41 7.35
C GLU A 123 6.88 0.56 7.57
N ALA A 124 6.66 -0.64 8.10
CA ALA A 124 7.68 -1.68 8.17
C ALA A 124 7.07 -2.96 7.61
N GLN A 125 7.76 -3.56 6.67
CA GLN A 125 7.35 -4.76 5.96
C GLN A 125 8.45 -5.81 6.07
N TYR A 126 8.03 -7.06 6.18
CA TYR A 126 8.88 -8.22 6.06
C TYR A 126 8.29 -9.16 5.01
N ASP A 127 8.97 -9.35 3.89
CA ASP A 127 8.71 -10.39 2.90
C ASP A 127 9.71 -11.55 3.07
N THR A 128 9.29 -12.76 2.74
CA THR A 128 10.18 -13.93 2.70
C THR A 128 11.13 -13.88 1.49
N HIS A 129 10.73 -13.22 0.40
CA HIS A 129 11.52 -13.04 -0.81
C HIS A 129 12.47 -11.84 -0.69
N ASP A 130 11.96 -10.68 -0.25
CA ASP A 130 12.68 -9.39 -0.26
C ASP A 130 13.18 -8.94 1.14
N TYR A 131 12.90 -9.72 2.18
CA TYR A 131 13.26 -9.44 3.58
C TYR A 131 12.64 -8.15 4.10
N TRP A 132 13.43 -7.33 4.82
CA TRP A 132 12.93 -6.16 5.53
C TRP A 132 12.93 -4.92 4.64
N GLU A 133 11.76 -4.31 4.54
CA GLU A 133 11.55 -3.04 3.87
C GLU A 133 10.91 -2.05 4.83
N GLY A 134 11.18 -0.76 4.60
CA GLY A 134 10.64 0.29 5.41
C GLY A 134 10.45 1.57 4.63
N SER A 135 9.35 2.26 4.94
CA SER A 135 9.04 3.54 4.33
C SER A 135 8.64 4.57 5.39
N VAL A 136 8.95 5.83 5.13
CA VAL A 136 8.51 6.96 5.94
C VAL A 136 8.02 8.06 5.02
N THR A 137 6.77 8.46 5.21
CA THR A 137 6.09 9.45 4.37
C THR A 137 5.66 10.64 5.22
N LEU A 138 6.02 11.84 4.79
CA LEU A 138 5.57 13.10 5.35
C LEU A 138 4.71 13.81 4.32
N ALA A 139 3.42 14.01 4.61
CA ALA A 139 2.49 14.67 3.70
C ALA A 139 1.97 16.00 4.27
N CYS A 140 1.79 16.98 3.38
CA CYS A 140 1.25 18.30 3.65
C CYS A 140 0.04 18.56 2.74
N LEU A 141 -1.14 18.70 3.35
CA LEU A 141 -2.39 18.96 2.65
C LEU A 141 -2.43 20.41 2.15
N VAL A 142 -2.42 20.56 0.83
CA VAL A 142 -2.49 21.87 0.15
C VAL A 142 -3.93 22.19 -0.26
N GLY A 143 -4.67 21.18 -0.73
CA GLY A 143 -6.07 21.29 -1.11
C GLY A 143 -6.86 20.05 -0.72
N LYS A 144 -8.17 20.04 -1.00
CA LYS A 144 -9.04 18.90 -0.65
C LYS A 144 -8.64 17.60 -1.35
N ASN A 145 -8.09 17.71 -2.55
CA ASN A 145 -7.74 16.58 -3.42
C ASN A 145 -6.23 16.48 -3.67
N PHE A 146 -5.43 17.38 -3.09
CA PHE A 146 -4.00 17.49 -3.41
C PHE A 146 -3.18 17.65 -2.13
N SER A 147 -2.15 16.82 -2.01
CA SER A 147 -1.13 16.93 -0.97
C SER A 147 0.25 16.94 -1.61
N VAL A 148 1.17 17.68 -1.00
CA VAL A 148 2.60 17.55 -1.29
C VAL A 148 3.15 16.54 -0.30
N LEU A 149 3.93 15.57 -0.75
CA LEU A 149 4.58 14.63 0.16
C LEU A 149 6.06 14.44 -0.15
N GLY A 150 6.80 14.07 0.88
CA GLY A 150 8.12 13.48 0.76
C GLY A 150 8.07 12.07 1.33
N ARG A 151 8.69 11.12 0.64
CA ARG A 151 8.76 9.72 1.04
C ARG A 151 10.21 9.27 1.02
N TRP A 152 10.60 8.55 2.05
CA TRP A 152 11.81 7.74 2.06
C TRP A 152 11.40 6.28 1.95
N HIS A 153 12.01 5.54 1.04
CA HIS A 153 11.86 4.10 0.88
C HIS A 153 13.21 3.43 1.06
N SER A 154 13.26 2.26 1.69
CA SER A 154 14.51 1.51 1.87
C SER A 154 15.13 1.08 0.54
N ALA A 155 14.31 0.72 -0.45
CA ALA A 155 14.76 0.33 -1.78
C ALA A 155 15.04 1.53 -2.72
N TYR A 156 14.16 2.54 -2.70
CA TYR A 156 14.17 3.63 -3.70
C TYR A 156 14.67 4.99 -3.18
N GLY A 157 15.16 5.02 -1.94
CA GLY A 157 15.68 6.23 -1.30
C GLY A 157 14.66 7.33 -1.08
N PHE A 158 15.14 8.58 -1.11
CA PHE A 158 14.31 9.77 -0.88
C PHE A 158 13.69 10.29 -2.17
N GLY A 159 12.38 10.56 -2.14
CA GLY A 159 11.68 11.30 -3.17
C GLY A 159 10.68 12.29 -2.62
N ALA A 160 10.31 13.24 -3.48
CA ALA A 160 9.28 14.24 -3.19
C ALA A 160 8.34 14.39 -4.38
N GLY A 161 7.09 14.74 -4.10
CA GLY A 161 6.04 14.58 -5.08
C GLY A 161 4.67 15.09 -4.64
N LEU A 162 3.67 14.69 -5.41
CA LEU A 162 2.28 15.07 -5.20
C LEU A 162 1.42 13.83 -5.07
N GLN A 163 0.46 13.90 -4.15
CA GLN A 163 -0.63 12.95 -4.03
C GLN A 163 -1.92 13.58 -4.51
N VAL A 164 -2.65 12.85 -5.36
CA VAL A 164 -3.99 13.20 -5.81
C VAL A 164 -4.98 12.23 -5.19
N ARG A 165 -6.04 12.75 -4.56
CA ARG A 165 -7.12 11.95 -3.93
C ARG A 165 -8.45 12.21 -4.62
N PHE A 166 -9.25 11.18 -4.82
CA PHE A 166 -10.56 11.27 -5.49
C PHE A 166 -11.57 10.24 -5.00
#